data_AF-A0A967HG74-F1
#
_entry.id   AF-A0A967HG74-F1
#
_cell.length_a   1.000
_cell.length_b   1.000
_cell.length_c   1.000
_cell.angle_alpha   90.00
_cell.angle_beta   90.00
_cell.angle_gamma   90.00
#
_symmetry.space_group_name_H-M   'P 1'
#
loop_
_entity.id
_entity.type
_entity.pdbx_description
1 polymer ?
#
loop_
_entity_poly.entity_id
_entity_poly.type
_entity_poly.pdbx_seq_one_letter_code
_entity_poly.pdbx_strand_id
1 'polypeptide(L)'
;ILGTAGEPERAGTGTDGAVGHAGPLEAAWERYRALASRPAPQPQVLARRGGTPYPLPLSGVESTPVLSLLAAFETVSERGPGTLAPEVRAALEERLERVSRRAERLHDEAEAAPAAAERLRHRANVLMARLGEVERGARSVELADFEGGTLTLELDPSLSPAENAERLYDRAKKRERAARRLPARVREAIAERNRLERLLESLDAGEADPETVARWLSEVRPDDGGGSEAEVRLPYRRFRSSGGLEIRVGRSGRANDDLTFHHSAPDDIWLHARDAAGAHVILRWTGDQNPPQRDLLEAAVLAAVSSKARTSGTVPVDWTRRKYVRKPRKAPPGAVIPERVSTVFVEPDAAVEERLRDSP
;
A
#
# COMPACT_ATOMS: atom_id res chain seq x y z
N ILE A 1 82.51 63.46 19.39
CA ILE A 1 83.51 62.77 20.24
C ILE A 1 83.68 61.39 19.63
N LEU A 2 84.80 61.23 18.89
CA LEU A 2 85.53 60.01 18.51
C LEU A 2 84.67 58.83 17.98
N GLY A 3 84.61 58.48 16.68
CA GLY A 3 85.69 58.24 15.70
C GLY A 3 86.27 56.83 15.91
N THR A 4 86.00 55.83 15.06
CA THR A 4 86.81 55.40 13.89
C THR A 4 86.00 54.45 12.96
N ALA A 5 85.83 54.74 11.66
CA ALA A 5 86.64 54.35 10.47
C ALA A 5 86.47 52.86 10.04
N GLY A 6 86.13 52.48 8.80
CA GLY A 6 85.92 53.21 7.53
C GLY A 6 85.40 52.30 6.40
N GLU A 7 84.95 52.92 5.30
CA GLU A 7 84.78 52.35 3.94
C GLU A 7 86.09 52.54 3.13
N PRO A 8 86.28 52.09 1.85
CA PRO A 8 85.43 51.30 0.93
C PRO A 8 86.19 50.18 0.15
N GLU A 9 85.50 49.31 -0.61
CA GLU A 9 86.01 48.92 -1.94
C GLU A 9 84.90 48.45 -2.90
N ARG A 10 85.07 48.82 -4.19
CA ARG A 10 84.10 48.76 -5.27
C ARG A 10 84.19 47.44 -6.07
N ALA A 11 83.05 47.14 -6.72
CA ALA A 11 82.89 46.60 -8.08
C ALA A 11 82.25 45.20 -8.17
N GLY A 12 81.09 45.16 -8.82
CA GLY A 12 80.36 43.94 -9.16
C GLY A 12 78.97 44.29 -9.70
N THR A 13 78.92 44.77 -10.94
CA THR A 13 77.69 44.93 -11.72
C THR A 13 76.89 43.64 -11.75
N GLY A 14 75.63 43.69 -11.30
CA GLY A 14 74.65 42.63 -11.45
C GLY A 14 73.27 43.25 -11.43
N THR A 15 72.79 43.59 -12.62
CA THR A 15 71.38 43.91 -12.88
C THR A 15 70.47 42.77 -12.41
N ASP A 16 69.24 43.16 -12.10
CA ASP A 16 68.02 42.36 -12.20
C ASP A 16 67.42 41.83 -10.88
N GLY A 17 66.09 41.93 -10.77
CA GLY A 17 65.32 41.31 -9.69
C GLY A 17 64.51 42.21 -8.77
N ALA A 18 63.92 43.30 -9.25
CA ALA A 18 62.77 43.91 -8.58
C ALA A 18 61.50 43.07 -8.83
N VAL A 19 61.40 41.86 -8.26
CA VAL A 19 60.16 41.07 -8.31
C VAL A 19 60.02 40.22 -7.05
N GLY A 20 58.88 40.34 -6.36
CA GLY A 20 58.26 39.13 -5.81
C GLY A 20 57.90 39.07 -4.33
N HIS A 21 57.21 40.06 -3.76
CA HIS A 21 56.42 39.85 -2.53
C HIS A 21 54.96 40.36 -2.58
N ALA A 22 54.48 40.87 -3.72
CA ALA A 22 53.10 41.35 -3.86
C ALA A 22 52.06 40.20 -3.94
N GLY A 23 52.38 39.09 -4.61
CA GLY A 23 51.43 38.01 -4.88
C GLY A 23 50.76 37.35 -3.65
N PRO A 24 51.47 37.04 -2.55
CA PRO A 24 50.87 36.42 -1.38
C PRO A 24 49.96 37.36 -0.59
N LEU A 25 50.34 38.63 -0.52
CA LEU A 25 49.63 39.67 0.23
C LEU A 25 48.37 40.11 -0.53
N GLU A 26 48.48 40.20 -1.85
CA GLU A 26 47.36 40.50 -2.75
C GLU A 26 46.35 39.35 -2.78
N ALA A 27 46.80 38.09 -2.82
CA ALA A 27 45.93 36.92 -2.66
C ALA A 27 45.31 36.82 -1.26
N ALA A 28 46.03 37.22 -0.20
CA ALA A 28 45.47 37.31 1.14
C ALA A 28 44.42 38.43 1.24
N TRP A 29 44.67 39.58 0.61
CA TRP A 29 43.74 40.69 0.52
C TRP A 29 42.48 40.35 -0.27
N GLU A 30 42.60 39.64 -1.40
CA GLU A 30 41.43 39.16 -2.14
C GLU A 30 40.60 38.15 -1.36
N ARG A 31 41.24 37.23 -0.62
CA ARG A 31 40.53 36.31 0.28
C ARG A 31 39.83 37.05 1.42
N TYR A 32 40.50 38.02 2.03
CA TYR A 32 39.91 38.87 3.07
C TYR A 32 38.75 39.68 2.52
N ARG A 33 38.93 40.33 1.36
CA ARG A 33 37.89 41.10 0.67
C ARG A 33 36.69 40.21 0.35
N ALA A 34 36.93 39.01 -0.19
CA ALA A 34 35.88 38.04 -0.49
C ALA A 34 35.11 37.60 0.76
N LEU A 35 35.80 37.34 1.89
CA LEU A 35 35.17 37.05 3.19
C LEU A 35 34.39 38.25 3.74
N ALA A 36 34.96 39.44 3.67
CA ALA A 36 34.39 40.69 4.18
C ALA A 36 33.19 41.16 3.35
N SER A 37 33.13 40.80 2.07
CA SER A 37 32.00 41.05 1.18
C SER A 37 30.93 39.96 1.22
N ARG A 38 31.08 38.90 2.04
CA ARG A 38 29.99 37.93 2.23
C ARG A 38 28.84 38.63 2.95
N PRO A 39 27.58 38.33 2.58
CA PRO A 39 26.44 38.81 3.34
C PRO A 39 26.62 38.43 4.81
N ALA A 40 26.27 39.36 5.72
CA ALA A 40 26.26 39.06 7.15
C ALA A 40 25.47 37.76 7.37
N PRO A 41 25.95 36.86 8.24
CA PRO A 41 25.22 35.64 8.53
C PRO A 41 23.79 36.01 8.94
N GLN A 42 22.84 35.33 8.34
CA GLN A 42 21.42 35.44 8.66
C GLN A 42 20.99 34.06 9.12
N PRO A 43 21.26 33.73 10.41
CA PRO A 43 20.94 32.42 10.95
C PRO A 43 19.46 32.14 10.82
N GLN A 44 19.15 30.91 10.44
CA GLN A 44 17.79 30.50 10.17
C GLN A 44 17.64 28.99 10.38
N VAL A 45 16.40 28.57 10.58
CA VAL A 45 16.01 27.16 10.62
C VAL A 45 15.33 26.82 9.31
N LEU A 46 15.94 25.97 8.48
CA LEU A 46 15.32 25.46 7.26
C LEU A 46 14.14 24.54 7.63
N ALA A 47 13.02 24.62 6.92
CA ALA A 47 11.81 23.81 7.14
C ALA A 47 11.97 22.30 6.79
N ARG A 48 13.21 21.83 6.61
CA ARG A 48 13.52 20.45 6.21
C ARG A 48 13.78 19.59 7.45
N ARG A 49 13.18 18.38 7.51
CA ARG A 49 13.45 17.34 8.53
C ARG A 49 13.38 17.88 9.98
N GLY A 50 12.26 18.46 10.38
CA GLY A 50 12.08 18.97 11.76
C GLY A 50 12.82 20.27 12.09
N GLY A 51 13.56 20.83 11.13
CA GLY A 51 14.33 22.06 11.29
C GLY A 51 15.83 21.79 11.15
N THR A 52 16.48 22.42 10.17
CA THR A 52 17.96 22.35 10.04
C THR A 52 18.56 23.72 10.34
N PRO A 53 19.42 23.86 11.36
CA PRO A 53 20.15 25.10 11.62
C PRO A 53 21.06 25.44 10.45
N TYR A 54 20.97 26.65 9.93
CA TYR A 54 21.77 27.06 8.78
C TYR A 54 22.13 28.56 8.84
N PRO A 55 23.35 28.97 8.47
CA PRO A 55 23.82 30.34 8.67
C PRO A 55 23.34 31.37 7.63
N LEU A 56 22.74 30.94 6.51
CA LEU A 56 22.32 31.81 5.39
C LEU A 56 21.03 31.33 4.70
N PRO A 57 20.20 32.23 4.13
CA PRO A 57 19.07 31.86 3.26
C PRO A 57 19.50 30.98 2.08
N LEU A 58 18.76 29.91 1.83
CA LEU A 58 18.89 29.07 0.63
C LEU A 58 17.71 29.38 -0.30
N SER A 59 18.01 29.68 -1.56
CA SER A 59 16.98 29.96 -2.56
C SER A 59 16.12 28.72 -2.81
N GLY A 60 14.79 28.87 -2.71
CA GLY A 60 13.84 27.78 -2.96
C GLY A 60 13.62 26.81 -1.78
N VAL A 61 14.18 27.10 -0.59
CA VAL A 61 13.96 26.33 0.63
C VAL A 61 13.27 27.24 1.65
N GLU A 62 12.11 26.83 2.16
CA GLU A 62 11.44 27.56 3.24
C GLU A 62 12.32 27.59 4.51
N SER A 63 12.42 28.74 5.15
CA SER A 63 13.24 28.94 6.34
C SER A 63 12.64 29.98 7.28
N THR A 64 12.93 29.85 8.58
CA THR A 64 12.53 30.81 9.61
C THR A 64 13.78 31.51 10.14
N PRO A 65 13.88 32.86 10.08
CA PRO A 65 15.04 33.57 10.60
C PRO A 65 15.08 33.51 12.14
N VAL A 66 16.29 33.39 12.69
CA VAL A 66 16.54 33.37 14.14
C VAL A 66 17.73 34.28 14.51
N LEU A 67 17.81 34.64 15.79
CA LEU A 67 18.74 35.65 16.28
C LEU A 67 20.21 35.23 16.19
N SER A 68 20.49 33.93 16.29
CA SER A 68 21.86 33.40 16.23
C SER A 68 21.85 31.95 15.74
N LEU A 69 23.01 31.46 15.29
CA LEU A 69 23.13 30.05 14.92
C LEU A 69 22.91 29.14 16.14
N LEU A 70 23.32 29.59 17.33
CA LEU A 70 23.03 28.89 18.59
C LEU A 70 21.52 28.83 18.85
N ALA A 71 20.79 29.93 18.68
CA ALA A 71 19.33 29.95 18.78
C ALA A 71 18.68 29.04 17.73
N ALA A 72 19.28 28.87 16.55
CA ALA A 72 18.84 27.89 15.56
C ALA A 72 18.98 26.45 16.07
N PHE A 73 20.12 26.13 16.70
CA PHE A 73 20.34 24.82 17.34
C PHE A 73 19.39 24.60 18.52
N GLU A 74 19.19 25.61 19.37
CA GLU A 74 18.24 25.54 20.50
C GLU A 74 16.80 25.36 20.01
N THR A 75 16.35 26.12 19.01
CA THR A 75 15.00 25.97 18.43
C THR A 75 14.77 24.57 17.87
N VAL A 76 15.77 23.98 17.22
CA VAL A 76 15.69 22.60 16.69
C VAL A 76 15.75 21.57 17.82
N SER A 77 16.55 21.82 18.86
CA SER A 77 16.66 20.97 20.05
C SER A 77 15.38 20.99 20.90
N GLU A 78 14.75 22.14 21.07
CA GLU A 78 13.53 22.35 21.87
C GLU A 78 12.28 21.82 21.17
N ARG A 79 12.21 21.94 19.84
CA ARG A 79 11.15 21.27 19.06
C ARG A 79 11.22 19.75 19.22
N GLY A 80 12.41 19.22 19.48
CA GLY A 80 12.70 17.80 19.50
C GLY A 80 12.24 17.10 18.22
N PRO A 81 12.35 15.77 18.12
CA PRO A 81 11.68 15.00 17.07
C PRO A 81 10.13 15.06 17.16
N GLY A 82 9.54 15.90 17.99
CA GLY A 82 8.59 15.44 19.01
C GLY A 82 7.13 15.86 18.89
N THR A 83 6.67 16.55 17.85
CA THR A 83 5.22 16.85 17.73
C THR A 83 4.49 15.86 16.82
N LEU A 84 5.14 15.38 15.75
CA LEU A 84 4.60 14.30 14.90
C LEU A 84 5.04 12.90 15.38
N ALA A 85 6.21 12.76 16.00
CA ALA A 85 6.69 11.45 16.44
C ALA A 85 5.82 10.74 17.49
N PRO A 86 5.23 11.40 18.52
CA PRO A 86 4.43 10.70 19.52
C PRO A 86 3.12 10.15 18.95
N GLU A 87 2.43 10.93 18.10
CA GLU A 87 1.17 10.50 17.48
C GLU A 87 1.42 9.38 16.46
N VAL A 88 2.47 9.51 15.64
CA VAL A 88 2.86 8.51 14.64
C VAL A 88 3.35 7.23 15.32
N ARG A 89 4.12 7.35 16.41
CA ARG A 89 4.52 6.23 17.26
C ARG A 89 3.32 5.52 17.86
N ALA A 90 2.42 6.26 18.51
CA ALA A 90 1.24 5.68 19.12
C ALA A 90 0.37 4.93 18.07
N ALA A 91 0.21 5.51 16.88
CA ALA A 91 -0.48 4.87 15.78
C ALA A 91 0.23 3.59 15.27
N LEU A 92 1.56 3.61 15.24
CA LEU A 92 2.39 2.46 14.86
C LEU A 92 2.31 1.33 15.89
N GLU A 93 2.39 1.67 17.18
CA GLU A 93 2.24 0.75 18.31
C GLU A 93 0.84 0.13 18.35
N GLU A 94 -0.22 0.93 18.20
CA GLU A 94 -1.61 0.44 18.12
C GLU A 94 -1.79 -0.49 16.91
N ARG A 95 -1.17 -0.16 15.77
CA ARG A 95 -1.20 -1.00 14.58
C ARG A 95 -0.47 -2.32 14.81
N LEU A 96 0.72 -2.26 15.42
CA LEU A 96 1.53 -3.42 15.77
C LEU A 96 0.76 -4.35 16.72
N GLU A 97 0.18 -3.81 17.79
CA GLU A 97 -0.62 -4.59 18.74
C GLU A 97 -1.78 -5.32 18.06
N ARG A 98 -2.53 -4.62 17.18
CA ARG A 98 -3.63 -5.23 16.43
C ARG A 98 -3.16 -6.35 15.49
N VAL A 99 -2.03 -6.16 14.81
CA VAL A 99 -1.47 -7.17 13.90
C VAL A 99 -0.92 -8.36 14.69
N SER A 100 -0.26 -8.14 15.83
CA SER A 100 0.23 -9.19 16.73
C SER A 100 -0.92 -10.06 17.24
N ARG A 101 -1.98 -9.46 17.79
CA ARG A 101 -3.18 -10.20 18.22
C ARG A 101 -3.84 -10.98 17.08
N ARG A 102 -3.82 -10.42 15.86
CA ARG A 102 -4.32 -11.11 14.66
C ARG A 102 -3.43 -12.30 14.28
N ALA A 103 -2.12 -12.15 14.36
CA ALA A 103 -1.16 -13.21 14.03
C ALA A 103 -1.29 -14.37 15.01
N GLU A 104 -1.37 -14.10 16.32
CA GLU A 104 -1.61 -15.09 17.38
C GLU A 104 -2.90 -15.86 17.14
N ARG A 105 -4.03 -15.15 16.96
CA ARG A 105 -5.32 -15.80 16.68
C ARG A 105 -5.28 -16.69 15.43
N LEU A 106 -4.64 -16.23 14.35
CA LEU A 106 -4.52 -17.02 13.12
C LEU A 106 -3.61 -18.23 13.32
N HIS A 107 -2.59 -18.12 14.17
CA HIS A 107 -1.69 -19.22 14.52
C HIS A 107 -2.45 -20.28 15.32
N ASP A 108 -3.16 -19.89 16.38
CA ASP A 108 -3.99 -20.79 17.17
C ASP A 108 -5.07 -21.48 16.32
N GLU A 109 -5.70 -20.73 15.40
CA GLU A 109 -6.66 -21.30 14.45
C GLU A 109 -6.00 -22.32 13.51
N ALA A 110 -4.78 -22.05 13.05
CA ALA A 110 -4.03 -22.95 12.18
C ALA A 110 -3.65 -24.26 12.89
N GLU A 111 -3.20 -24.17 14.14
CA GLU A 111 -2.84 -25.33 14.97
C GLU A 111 -4.08 -26.19 15.31
N ALA A 112 -5.21 -25.55 15.62
CA ALA A 112 -6.44 -26.28 15.97
C ALA A 112 -7.19 -26.86 14.75
N ALA A 113 -6.95 -26.35 13.54
CA ALA A 113 -7.74 -26.68 12.35
C ALA A 113 -7.66 -28.16 11.92
N PRO A 114 -6.49 -28.82 11.88
CA PRO A 114 -6.40 -30.25 11.54
C PRO A 114 -7.23 -31.12 12.48
N ALA A 115 -7.07 -30.96 13.79
CA ALA A 115 -7.82 -31.72 14.78
C ALA A 115 -9.33 -31.47 14.68
N ALA A 116 -9.75 -30.24 14.38
CA ALA A 116 -11.16 -29.91 14.18
C ALA A 116 -11.76 -30.55 12.93
N ALA A 117 -10.99 -30.65 11.84
CA ALA A 117 -11.42 -31.36 10.63
C ALA A 117 -11.51 -32.87 10.87
N GLU A 118 -10.52 -33.43 11.56
CA GLU A 118 -10.47 -34.85 11.90
C GLU A 118 -11.66 -35.26 12.79
N ARG A 119 -11.98 -34.46 13.82
CA ARG A 119 -13.19 -34.70 14.64
C ARG A 119 -14.47 -34.74 13.83
N LEU A 120 -14.62 -33.92 12.79
CA LEU A 120 -15.81 -33.95 11.92
C LEU A 120 -15.84 -35.21 11.05
N ARG A 121 -14.67 -35.60 10.53
CA ARG A 121 -14.52 -36.81 9.72
C ARG A 121 -14.76 -38.08 10.55
N HIS A 122 -14.22 -38.15 11.77
CA HIS A 122 -14.50 -39.22 12.73
C HIS A 122 -16.00 -39.35 13.03
N ARG A 123 -16.67 -38.24 13.37
CA ARG A 123 -18.13 -38.23 13.57
C ARG A 123 -18.90 -38.72 12.35
N ALA A 124 -18.47 -38.35 11.15
CA ALA A 124 -19.07 -38.84 9.91
C ALA A 124 -18.86 -40.34 9.71
N ASN A 125 -17.66 -40.85 10.02
CA ASN A 125 -17.32 -42.28 9.93
C ASN A 125 -18.19 -43.10 10.91
N VAL A 126 -18.32 -42.65 12.17
CA VAL A 126 -19.14 -43.33 13.19
C VAL A 126 -20.61 -43.40 12.76
N LEU A 127 -21.16 -42.28 12.27
CA LEU A 127 -22.54 -42.24 11.78
C LEU A 127 -22.75 -43.14 10.56
N MET A 128 -21.80 -43.12 9.62
CA MET A 128 -21.87 -43.93 8.40
C MET A 128 -21.77 -45.43 8.69
N ALA A 129 -21.00 -45.84 9.70
CA ALA A 129 -20.88 -47.25 10.08
C ALA A 129 -22.12 -47.79 10.79
N ARG A 130 -22.91 -46.92 11.45
CA ARG A 130 -24.06 -47.30 12.27
C ARG A 130 -25.39 -46.74 11.77
N LEU A 131 -25.52 -46.55 10.45
CA LEU A 131 -26.75 -46.00 9.85
C LEU A 131 -28.01 -46.77 10.23
N GLY A 132 -27.91 -48.10 10.41
CA GLY A 132 -29.04 -48.95 10.79
C GLY A 132 -29.56 -48.74 12.21
N GLU A 133 -28.79 -48.08 13.07
CA GLU A 133 -29.15 -47.77 14.47
C GLU A 133 -29.82 -46.40 14.60
N VAL A 134 -29.91 -45.63 13.50
CA VAL A 134 -30.40 -44.25 13.49
C VAL A 134 -31.78 -44.16 12.82
N GLU A 135 -32.78 -43.73 13.58
CA GLU A 135 -34.12 -43.50 13.04
C GLU A 135 -34.17 -42.23 12.15
N ARG A 136 -34.92 -42.30 11.06
CA ARG A 136 -35.21 -41.12 10.24
C ARG A 136 -36.03 -40.10 11.04
N GLY A 137 -35.66 -38.83 10.97
CA GLY A 137 -36.32 -37.76 11.72
C GLY A 137 -35.76 -37.53 13.13
N ALA A 138 -34.75 -38.30 13.55
CA ALA A 138 -34.06 -38.05 14.81
C ALA A 138 -33.31 -36.71 14.79
N ARG A 139 -33.33 -36.00 15.93
CA ARG A 139 -32.59 -34.74 16.13
C ARG A 139 -31.22 -34.96 16.77
N SER A 140 -31.07 -36.06 17.51
CA SER A 140 -29.84 -36.46 18.17
C SER A 140 -29.79 -37.98 18.25
N VAL A 141 -28.60 -38.56 18.24
CA VAL A 141 -28.39 -40.01 18.43
C VAL A 141 -27.12 -40.26 19.24
N GLU A 142 -27.16 -41.26 20.11
CA GLU A 142 -25.98 -41.77 20.81
C GLU A 142 -25.52 -43.05 20.13
N LEU A 143 -24.27 -43.07 19.66
CA LEU A 143 -23.68 -44.21 18.98
C LEU A 143 -22.42 -44.63 19.73
N ALA A 144 -22.12 -45.93 19.79
CA ALA A 144 -20.83 -46.37 20.31
C ALA A 144 -19.68 -45.79 19.47
N ASP A 145 -18.59 -45.35 20.07
CA ASP A 145 -17.41 -44.91 19.32
C ASP A 145 -16.56 -46.14 18.89
N PHE A 146 -15.74 -46.02 17.85
CA PHE A 146 -14.73 -47.01 17.49
C PHE A 146 -13.62 -47.11 18.55
N GLU A 147 -13.33 -46.02 19.25
CA GLU A 147 -12.31 -45.95 20.31
C GLU A 147 -12.84 -46.36 21.70
N GLY A 148 -14.11 -46.77 21.77
CA GLY A 148 -14.82 -47.04 23.02
C GLY A 148 -15.55 -45.82 23.57
N GLY A 149 -16.55 -46.05 24.42
CA GLY A 149 -17.47 -45.01 24.88
C GLY A 149 -18.61 -44.72 23.90
N THR A 150 -19.34 -43.63 24.15
CA THR A 150 -20.49 -43.19 23.35
C THR A 150 -20.26 -41.79 22.80
N LEU A 151 -20.69 -41.58 21.55
CA LEU A 151 -20.62 -40.35 20.81
C LEU A 151 -22.04 -39.85 20.52
N THR A 152 -22.39 -38.70 21.06
CA THR A 152 -23.65 -38.02 20.77
C THR A 152 -23.53 -37.16 19.52
N LEU A 153 -24.42 -37.38 18.55
CA LEU A 153 -24.45 -36.67 17.28
C LEU A 153 -25.78 -35.94 17.10
N GLU A 154 -25.70 -34.61 17.00
CA GLU A 154 -26.81 -33.79 16.52
C GLU A 154 -27.03 -34.00 15.02
N LEU A 155 -28.28 -34.28 14.64
CA LEU A 155 -28.73 -34.60 13.29
C LEU A 155 -29.78 -33.59 12.82
N ASP A 156 -29.84 -33.40 11.52
CA ASP A 156 -30.94 -32.69 10.87
C ASP A 156 -32.09 -33.68 10.63
N PRO A 157 -33.25 -33.49 11.26
CA PRO A 157 -34.37 -34.42 11.14
C PRO A 157 -34.99 -34.41 9.74
N SER A 158 -34.73 -33.38 8.92
CA SER A 158 -35.19 -33.33 7.52
C SER A 158 -34.36 -34.20 6.58
N LEU A 159 -33.19 -34.66 7.03
CA LEU A 159 -32.25 -35.47 6.25
C LEU A 159 -32.28 -36.93 6.71
N SER A 160 -31.99 -37.84 5.80
CA SER A 160 -31.72 -39.24 6.16
C SER A 160 -30.42 -39.35 6.98
N PRO A 161 -30.22 -40.46 7.71
CA PRO A 161 -28.96 -40.71 8.43
C PRO A 161 -27.72 -40.64 7.51
N ALA A 162 -27.84 -41.15 6.28
CA ALA A 162 -26.77 -41.12 5.29
C ALA A 162 -26.45 -39.69 4.83
N GLU A 163 -27.47 -38.87 4.55
CA GLU A 163 -27.30 -37.46 4.17
C GLU A 163 -26.72 -36.62 5.33
N ASN A 164 -27.08 -36.94 6.58
CA ASN A 164 -26.45 -36.33 7.75
C ASN A 164 -24.94 -36.66 7.85
N ALA A 165 -24.55 -37.90 7.56
CA ALA A 165 -23.14 -38.29 7.51
C ALA A 165 -22.40 -37.59 6.36
N GLU A 166 -22.99 -37.52 5.18
CA GLU A 166 -22.44 -36.78 4.04
C GLU A 166 -22.25 -35.30 4.35
N ARG A 167 -23.22 -34.66 5.01
CA ARG A 167 -23.10 -33.28 5.49
C ARG A 167 -21.93 -33.10 6.46
N LEU A 168 -21.65 -34.07 7.34
CA LEU A 168 -20.48 -34.02 8.23
C LEU A 168 -19.17 -34.15 7.43
N TYR A 169 -19.10 -35.02 6.42
CA TYR A 169 -17.96 -35.10 5.52
C TYR A 169 -17.72 -33.81 4.73
N ASP A 170 -18.78 -33.19 4.22
CA ASP A 170 -18.68 -31.91 3.51
C ASP A 170 -18.17 -30.80 4.41
N ARG A 171 -18.63 -30.76 5.67
CA ARG A 171 -18.11 -29.83 6.67
C ARG A 171 -16.64 -30.11 6.96
N ALA A 172 -16.23 -31.37 7.11
CA ALA A 172 -14.82 -31.75 7.30
C ALA A 172 -13.97 -31.28 6.10
N LYS A 173 -14.37 -31.60 4.87
CA LYS A 173 -13.69 -31.19 3.63
C LYS A 173 -13.61 -29.68 3.48
N LYS A 174 -14.65 -28.94 3.88
CA LYS A 174 -14.63 -27.47 3.91
C LYS A 174 -13.63 -26.95 4.93
N ARG A 175 -13.54 -27.56 6.11
CA ARG A 175 -12.55 -27.21 7.15
C ARG A 175 -11.13 -27.53 6.70
N GLU A 176 -10.88 -28.67 6.07
CA GLU A 176 -9.57 -29.01 5.50
C GLU A 176 -9.13 -27.98 4.44
N ARG A 177 -10.04 -27.60 3.54
CA ARG A 177 -9.76 -26.56 2.53
C ARG A 177 -9.45 -25.21 3.17
N ALA A 178 -10.15 -24.85 4.24
CA ALA A 178 -9.87 -23.63 5.01
C ALA A 178 -8.50 -23.73 5.72
N ALA A 179 -8.21 -24.86 6.36
CA ALA A 179 -6.96 -25.13 7.06
C ALA A 179 -5.74 -24.97 6.15
N ARG A 180 -5.82 -25.44 4.89
CA ARG A 180 -4.74 -25.29 3.91
C ARG A 180 -4.38 -23.82 3.60
N ARG A 181 -5.30 -22.88 3.83
CA ARG A 181 -5.08 -21.44 3.58
C ARG A 181 -4.57 -20.70 4.82
N LEU A 182 -4.73 -21.26 6.02
CA LEU A 182 -4.34 -20.60 7.27
C LEU A 182 -2.82 -20.36 7.39
N PRO A 183 -1.92 -21.31 7.04
CA PRO A 183 -0.48 -21.09 7.14
C PRO A 183 0.01 -19.89 6.31
N ALA A 184 -0.55 -19.68 5.12
CA ALA A 184 -0.22 -18.51 4.30
C ALA A 184 -0.64 -17.20 4.99
N ARG A 185 -1.85 -17.16 5.55
CA ARG A 185 -2.36 -15.99 6.29
C ARG A 185 -1.57 -15.71 7.57
N VAL A 186 -1.10 -16.75 8.26
CA VAL A 186 -0.20 -16.63 9.42
C VAL A 186 1.12 -16.01 8.98
N ARG A 187 1.76 -16.51 7.92
CA ARG A 187 3.00 -15.94 7.38
C ARG A 187 2.83 -14.48 6.97
N GLU A 188 1.75 -14.12 6.30
CA GLU A 188 1.43 -12.73 5.93
C GLU A 188 1.31 -11.83 7.18
N ALA A 189 0.59 -12.29 8.21
CA ALA A 189 0.42 -11.52 9.45
C ALA A 189 1.73 -11.34 10.22
N ILE A 190 2.57 -12.38 10.29
CA ILE A 190 3.90 -12.32 10.92
C ILE A 190 4.84 -11.40 10.13
N ALA A 191 4.83 -11.47 8.79
CA ALA A 191 5.65 -10.60 7.96
C ALA A 191 5.29 -9.13 8.14
N GLU A 192 3.99 -8.82 8.24
CA GLU A 192 3.51 -7.46 8.54
C GLU A 192 3.91 -7.03 9.94
N ARG A 193 3.75 -7.88 10.96
CA ARG A 193 4.21 -7.60 12.33
C ARG A 193 5.69 -7.22 12.34
N ASN A 194 6.54 -8.07 11.75
CA ASN A 194 7.98 -7.84 11.70
C ASN A 194 8.35 -6.57 10.92
N ARG A 195 7.53 -6.18 9.92
CA ARG A 195 7.73 -4.92 9.19
C ARG A 195 7.44 -3.71 10.08
N LEU A 196 6.36 -3.76 10.85
CA LEU A 196 5.98 -2.72 11.80
C LEU A 196 7.00 -2.60 12.94
N GLU A 197 7.50 -3.72 13.46
CA GLU A 197 8.58 -3.75 14.47
C GLU A 197 9.84 -3.04 13.96
N ARG A 198 10.33 -3.38 12.75
CA ARG A 198 11.48 -2.70 12.16
C ARG A 198 11.23 -1.21 11.91
N LEU A 199 10.01 -0.83 11.59
CA LEU A 199 9.66 0.58 11.38
C LEU A 199 9.68 1.35 12.70
N LEU A 200 9.26 0.72 13.79
CA LEU A 200 9.29 1.27 15.14
C LEU A 200 10.75 1.44 15.61
N GLU A 201 11.58 0.41 15.43
CA GLU A 201 13.03 0.46 15.71
C GLU A 201 13.73 1.58 14.91
N SER A 202 13.40 1.73 13.63
CA SER A 202 13.97 2.79 12.78
C SER A 202 13.50 4.19 13.19
N LEU A 203 12.26 4.31 13.68
CA LEU A 203 11.75 5.55 14.27
C LEU A 203 12.44 5.88 15.60
N ASP A 204 12.71 4.88 16.43
CA ASP A 204 13.46 5.00 17.68
C ASP A 204 14.92 5.40 17.46
N ALA A 205 15.55 4.86 16.43
CA ALA A 205 16.91 5.19 16.02
C ALA A 205 17.03 6.58 15.35
N GLY A 206 15.90 7.24 15.05
CA GLY A 206 15.87 8.51 14.32
C GLY A 206 16.25 8.40 12.84
N GLU A 207 16.25 7.19 12.29
CA GLU A 207 16.58 6.90 10.89
C GLU A 207 15.37 7.05 9.96
N ALA A 208 14.16 6.85 10.50
CA ALA A 208 12.90 7.02 9.78
C ALA A 208 12.31 8.43 9.97
N ASP A 209 11.84 9.02 8.87
CA ASP A 209 11.11 10.28 8.88
C ASP A 209 9.65 10.08 9.33
N PRO A 210 9.19 10.73 10.42
CA PRO A 210 7.84 10.54 10.96
C PRO A 210 6.72 10.86 9.96
N GLU A 211 6.89 11.84 9.07
CA GLU A 211 5.89 12.16 8.04
C GLU A 211 5.76 11.05 7.00
N THR A 212 6.89 10.46 6.62
CA THR A 212 6.94 9.30 5.72
C THR A 212 6.29 8.08 6.36
N VAL A 213 6.54 7.85 7.66
CA VAL A 213 5.89 6.78 8.44
C VAL A 213 4.38 7.02 8.55
N ALA A 214 3.95 8.25 8.86
CA ALA A 214 2.54 8.63 8.93
C ALA A 214 1.82 8.39 7.60
N ARG A 215 2.45 8.77 6.49
CA ARG A 215 1.93 8.53 5.14
C ARG A 215 1.80 7.04 4.88
N TRP A 216 2.83 6.26 5.18
CA TRP A 216 2.80 4.81 5.03
C TRP A 216 1.70 4.16 5.88
N LEU A 217 1.51 4.58 7.14
CA LEU A 217 0.43 4.12 8.02
C LEU A 217 -0.96 4.50 7.48
N SER A 218 -1.09 5.66 6.84
CA SER A 218 -2.35 6.11 6.23
C SER A 218 -2.70 5.36 4.94
N GLU A 219 -1.67 4.98 4.17
CA GLU A 219 -1.78 4.19 2.94
C GLU A 219 -2.05 2.70 3.28
N VAL A 220 -1.48 2.20 4.39
CA VAL A 220 -1.67 0.84 4.89
C VAL A 220 -2.79 0.81 5.95
N ARG A 221 -4.00 1.20 5.53
CA ARG A 221 -5.20 0.82 6.29
C ARG A 221 -5.49 -0.68 6.10
N PRO A 222 -6.00 -1.40 7.12
CA PRO A 222 -6.29 -2.82 7.02
C PRO A 222 -7.31 -3.05 5.93
N ASP A 223 -6.88 -3.60 4.81
CA ASP A 223 -7.79 -4.19 3.85
C ASP A 223 -8.21 -5.55 4.40
N ASP A 224 -9.53 -5.67 4.53
CA ASP A 224 -10.22 -6.86 4.92
C ASP A 224 -10.11 -7.89 3.78
N GLY A 225 -9.16 -8.81 3.93
CA GLY A 225 -9.23 -10.13 3.28
C GLY A 225 -8.34 -10.35 2.06
N GLY A 226 -7.19 -10.98 2.33
CA GLY A 226 -6.74 -12.17 1.60
C GLY A 226 -6.11 -11.98 0.22
N GLY A 227 -4.81 -12.24 0.15
CA GLY A 227 -4.21 -12.92 -1.00
C GLY A 227 -2.94 -12.30 -1.56
N SER A 228 -1.82 -12.95 -1.24
CA SER A 228 -0.68 -13.22 -2.14
C SER A 228 0.21 -12.02 -2.52
N GLU A 229 1.41 -12.09 -1.95
CA GLU A 229 2.74 -11.69 -2.44
C GLU A 229 2.96 -10.26 -2.96
N ALA A 230 3.85 -9.61 -2.21
CA ALA A 230 4.81 -8.57 -2.57
C ALA A 230 4.88 -8.14 -4.04
N GLU A 231 4.25 -7.01 -4.30
CA GLU A 231 4.73 -5.96 -5.19
C GLU A 231 3.96 -4.70 -4.77
N VAL A 232 4.46 -3.51 -5.05
CA VAL A 232 3.70 -2.26 -4.87
C VAL A 232 2.51 -2.31 -5.84
N ARG A 233 1.46 -3.05 -5.45
CA ARG A 233 0.29 -3.31 -6.27
C ARG A 233 -0.55 -2.05 -6.21
N LEU A 234 -0.40 -1.24 -7.26
CA LEU A 234 -1.38 -0.22 -7.61
C LEU A 234 -2.80 -0.80 -7.43
N PRO A 235 -3.77 0.01 -6.99
CA PRO A 235 -5.12 -0.44 -6.61
C PRO A 235 -5.93 -1.04 -7.78
N TYR A 236 -5.34 -1.11 -8.98
CA TYR A 236 -5.96 -1.59 -10.20
C TYR A 236 -5.04 -2.57 -10.95
N ARG A 237 -5.64 -3.41 -11.80
CA ARG A 237 -4.92 -4.19 -12.83
C ARG A 237 -4.78 -3.31 -14.07
N ARG A 238 -3.64 -3.42 -14.76
CA ARG A 238 -3.40 -2.72 -16.03
C ARG A 238 -3.50 -3.73 -17.17
N PHE A 239 -4.13 -3.30 -18.25
CA PHE A 239 -4.25 -4.02 -19.50
C PHE A 239 -3.99 -3.05 -20.65
N ARG A 240 -3.65 -3.55 -21.82
CA ARG A 240 -3.58 -2.76 -23.05
C ARG A 240 -4.63 -3.27 -24.02
N SER A 241 -5.45 -2.37 -24.53
CA SER A 241 -6.34 -2.65 -25.67
C SER A 241 -5.54 -2.96 -26.93
N SER A 242 -6.17 -3.56 -27.93
CA SER A 242 -5.56 -3.81 -29.24
C SER A 242 -5.21 -2.51 -29.99
N GLY A 243 -5.78 -1.36 -29.62
CA GLY A 243 -5.39 -0.02 -30.08
C GLY A 243 -4.21 0.60 -29.33
N GLY A 244 -3.65 -0.09 -28.34
CA GLY A 244 -2.53 0.40 -27.52
C GLY A 244 -2.96 1.32 -26.38
N LEU A 245 -4.27 1.56 -26.20
CA LEU A 245 -4.80 2.35 -25.09
C LEU A 245 -4.74 1.55 -23.79
N GLU A 246 -4.36 2.22 -22.70
CA GLU A 246 -4.27 1.62 -21.37
C GLU A 246 -5.66 1.47 -20.75
N ILE A 247 -5.98 0.27 -20.28
CA ILE A 247 -7.18 -0.06 -19.54
C ILE A 247 -6.81 -0.40 -18.09
N ARG A 248 -7.54 0.15 -17.13
CA ARG A 248 -7.35 -0.07 -15.70
C ARG A 248 -8.59 -0.71 -15.10
N VAL A 249 -8.44 -1.80 -14.36
CA VAL A 249 -9.56 -2.52 -13.73
C VAL A 249 -9.39 -2.55 -12.22
N GLY A 250 -10.35 -2.00 -11.48
CA GLY A 250 -10.31 -1.97 -10.01
C GLY A 250 -10.43 -3.37 -9.40
N ARG A 251 -9.74 -3.61 -8.28
CA ARG A 251 -9.67 -4.93 -7.62
C ARG A 251 -10.72 -5.14 -6.53
N SER A 252 -11.23 -4.06 -5.94
CA SER A 252 -12.19 -4.08 -4.83
C SER A 252 -13.03 -2.80 -4.85
N GLY A 253 -14.10 -2.72 -4.05
CA GLY A 253 -14.94 -1.51 -3.98
C GLY A 253 -14.17 -0.25 -3.56
N ARG A 254 -13.19 -0.37 -2.64
CA ARG A 254 -12.33 0.76 -2.25
C ARG A 254 -11.33 1.11 -3.34
N ALA A 255 -10.79 0.09 -4.01
CA ALA A 255 -9.87 0.28 -5.13
C ALA A 255 -10.57 0.87 -6.37
N ASN A 256 -11.86 0.58 -6.56
CA ASN A 256 -12.72 1.18 -7.57
C ASN A 256 -12.87 2.70 -7.35
N ASP A 257 -13.13 3.12 -6.12
CA ASP A 257 -13.21 4.54 -5.77
C ASP A 257 -11.88 5.24 -6.04
N ASP A 258 -10.78 4.64 -5.60
CA ASP A 258 -9.45 5.22 -5.76
C ASP A 258 -9.03 5.29 -7.22
N LEU A 259 -9.31 4.23 -7.98
CA LEU A 259 -9.14 4.20 -9.43
C LEU A 259 -9.93 5.34 -10.10
N THR A 260 -11.20 5.50 -9.75
CA THR A 260 -12.11 6.47 -10.39
C THR A 260 -11.76 7.90 -10.02
N PHE A 261 -11.44 8.19 -8.76
CA PHE A 261 -11.32 9.56 -8.25
C PHE A 261 -9.87 10.05 -8.12
N HIS A 262 -8.87 9.18 -7.91
CA HIS A 262 -7.48 9.61 -7.74
C HIS A 262 -6.56 9.17 -8.88
N HIS A 263 -6.86 8.06 -9.56
CA HIS A 263 -6.03 7.52 -10.65
C HIS A 263 -6.67 7.66 -12.05
N SER A 264 -7.67 8.51 -12.22
CA SER A 264 -8.30 8.78 -13.52
C SER A 264 -8.38 10.27 -13.82
N ALA A 265 -8.16 10.62 -15.09
CA ALA A 265 -8.36 11.97 -15.59
C ALA A 265 -9.86 12.24 -15.83
N PRO A 266 -10.30 13.51 -15.86
CA PRO A 266 -11.70 13.88 -16.10
C PRO A 266 -12.28 13.34 -17.43
N ASP A 267 -11.44 13.24 -18.48
CA ASP A 267 -11.85 12.80 -19.82
C ASP A 267 -11.65 11.31 -20.09
N ASP A 268 -11.08 10.57 -19.13
CA ASP A 268 -11.02 9.11 -19.22
C ASP A 268 -12.44 8.51 -19.27
N ILE A 269 -12.57 7.34 -19.88
CA ILE A 269 -13.84 6.64 -20.01
C ILE A 269 -13.99 5.66 -18.86
N TRP A 270 -15.09 5.79 -18.12
CA TRP A 270 -15.48 4.89 -17.04
C TRP A 270 -16.50 3.89 -17.53
N LEU A 271 -16.34 2.62 -17.17
CA LEU A 271 -17.24 1.53 -17.48
C LEU A 271 -17.57 0.67 -16.25
N HIS A 272 -18.80 0.16 -16.18
CA HIS A 272 -19.26 -0.76 -15.14
C HIS A 272 -20.44 -1.61 -15.62
N ALA A 273 -20.55 -2.84 -15.12
CA ALA A 273 -21.69 -3.71 -15.45
C ALA A 273 -22.99 -3.15 -14.84
N ARG A 274 -24.01 -2.97 -15.68
CA ARG A 274 -25.28 -2.37 -15.24
C ARG A 274 -26.01 -3.31 -14.28
N ASP A 275 -26.51 -2.74 -13.17
CA ASP A 275 -27.30 -3.43 -12.13
C ASP A 275 -26.61 -4.69 -11.53
N ALA A 276 -25.29 -4.82 -11.69
CA ALA A 276 -24.52 -5.95 -11.18
C ALA A 276 -23.31 -5.45 -10.37
N ALA A 277 -22.98 -6.14 -9.28
CA ALA A 277 -21.75 -5.83 -8.55
C ALA A 277 -20.53 -6.23 -9.39
N GLY A 278 -19.64 -5.28 -9.67
CA GLY A 278 -18.43 -5.51 -10.45
C GLY A 278 -17.30 -4.51 -10.20
N ALA A 279 -16.22 -4.67 -10.93
CA ALA A 279 -15.09 -3.74 -10.93
C ALA A 279 -15.41 -2.47 -11.73
N HIS A 280 -14.86 -1.33 -11.31
CA HIS A 280 -14.80 -0.15 -12.17
C HIS A 280 -13.68 -0.35 -13.19
N VAL A 281 -13.98 -0.10 -14.46
CA VAL A 281 -12.99 -0.15 -15.54
C VAL A 281 -12.80 1.26 -16.08
N ILE A 282 -11.54 1.66 -16.26
CA ILE A 282 -11.17 2.95 -16.82
C ILE A 282 -10.36 2.71 -18.09
N LEU A 283 -10.85 3.21 -19.22
CA LEU A 283 -10.08 3.31 -20.46
C LEU A 283 -9.45 4.71 -20.52
N ARG A 284 -8.11 4.75 -20.55
CA ARG A 284 -7.36 6.01 -20.63
C ARG A 284 -7.60 6.67 -21.97
N TRP A 285 -8.10 7.90 -21.93
CA TRP A 285 -8.52 8.62 -23.14
C TRP A 285 -8.26 10.11 -23.01
N THR A 286 -7.68 10.68 -24.07
CA THR A 286 -7.30 12.11 -24.14
C THR A 286 -7.94 12.84 -25.31
N GLY A 287 -8.81 12.18 -26.08
CA GLY A 287 -9.48 12.76 -27.24
C GLY A 287 -10.81 13.44 -26.92
N ASP A 288 -11.17 14.46 -27.70
CA ASP A 288 -12.47 15.12 -27.57
C ASP A 288 -13.64 14.29 -28.13
N GLN A 289 -13.36 13.34 -29.01
CA GLN A 289 -14.34 12.42 -29.60
C GLN A 289 -14.50 11.15 -28.76
N ASN A 290 -15.47 10.30 -29.12
CA ASN A 290 -15.62 9.00 -28.49
C ASN A 290 -14.39 8.11 -28.77
N PRO A 291 -13.98 7.25 -27.82
CA PRO A 291 -12.91 6.29 -28.08
C PRO A 291 -13.29 5.37 -29.25
N PRO A 292 -12.31 4.79 -29.96
CA PRO A 292 -12.58 3.81 -30.99
C PRO A 292 -13.46 2.68 -30.43
N GLN A 293 -14.48 2.30 -31.20
CA GLN A 293 -15.48 1.32 -30.77
C GLN A 293 -14.85 -0.01 -30.33
N ARG A 294 -13.76 -0.41 -30.98
CA ARG A 294 -13.02 -1.63 -30.66
C ARG A 294 -12.45 -1.60 -29.23
N ASP A 295 -11.71 -0.56 -28.87
CA ASP A 295 -11.07 -0.46 -27.55
C ASP A 295 -12.11 -0.29 -26.43
N LEU A 296 -13.22 0.39 -26.75
CA LEU A 296 -14.36 0.51 -25.86
C LEU A 296 -15.03 -0.84 -25.58
N LEU A 297 -15.23 -1.66 -26.61
CA LEU A 297 -15.81 -3.01 -26.47
C LEU A 297 -14.89 -3.94 -25.67
N GLU A 298 -13.58 -3.88 -25.90
CA GLU A 298 -12.60 -4.66 -25.12
C GLU A 298 -12.62 -4.28 -23.63
N ALA A 299 -12.68 -2.99 -23.31
CA ALA A 299 -12.84 -2.53 -21.95
C ALA A 299 -14.19 -2.95 -21.33
N ALA A 300 -15.26 -2.98 -22.13
CA ALA A 300 -16.57 -3.43 -21.68
C ALA A 300 -16.60 -4.94 -21.39
N VAL A 301 -15.95 -5.77 -22.22
CA VAL A 301 -15.79 -7.20 -21.95
C VAL A 301 -15.05 -7.43 -20.63
N LEU A 302 -13.99 -6.66 -20.35
CA LEU A 302 -13.27 -6.74 -19.07
C LEU A 302 -14.17 -6.36 -17.87
N ALA A 303 -15.05 -5.37 -18.03
CA ALA A 303 -16.03 -5.01 -17.00
C ALA A 303 -17.05 -6.13 -16.77
N ALA A 304 -17.51 -6.79 -17.83
CA ALA A 304 -18.44 -7.90 -17.76
C ALA A 304 -17.83 -9.13 -17.07
N VAL A 305 -16.61 -9.52 -17.45
CA VAL A 305 -15.86 -10.65 -16.84
C VAL A 305 -15.55 -10.39 -15.37
N SER A 306 -15.23 -9.14 -15.03
CA SER A 306 -14.92 -8.71 -13.66
C SER A 306 -16.16 -8.40 -12.81
N SER A 307 -17.35 -8.82 -13.26
CA SER A 307 -18.63 -8.63 -12.57
C SER A 307 -19.25 -9.95 -12.12
N LYS A 308 -20.25 -9.86 -11.23
CA LYS A 308 -21.10 -11.01 -10.89
C LYS A 308 -21.93 -11.53 -12.07
N ALA A 309 -22.08 -10.75 -13.14
CA ALA A 309 -22.85 -11.13 -14.33
C ALA A 309 -22.05 -11.95 -15.36
N ARG A 310 -20.79 -12.34 -15.05
CA ARG A 310 -19.87 -13.08 -15.94
C ARG A 310 -20.38 -14.41 -16.51
N THR A 311 -21.44 -15.00 -15.95
CA THR A 311 -22.06 -16.26 -16.44
C THR A 311 -23.27 -16.01 -17.33
N SER A 312 -23.63 -14.75 -17.58
CA SER A 312 -24.78 -14.38 -18.43
C SER A 312 -24.33 -14.35 -19.89
N GLY A 313 -25.20 -14.77 -20.83
CA GLY A 313 -24.88 -14.77 -22.26
C GLY A 313 -24.57 -13.37 -22.80
N THR A 314 -25.34 -12.36 -22.38
CA THR A 314 -25.12 -10.96 -22.77
C THR A 314 -25.23 -10.07 -21.53
N VAL A 315 -24.22 -9.25 -21.27
CA VAL A 315 -24.15 -8.34 -20.12
C VAL A 315 -24.25 -6.89 -20.60
N PRO A 316 -25.21 -6.10 -20.09
CA PRO A 316 -25.23 -4.66 -20.31
C PRO A 316 -24.11 -3.99 -19.50
N VAL A 317 -23.27 -3.22 -20.17
CA VAL A 317 -22.17 -2.45 -19.57
C VAL A 317 -22.40 -0.98 -19.84
N ASP A 318 -22.51 -0.21 -18.77
CA ASP A 318 -22.67 1.22 -18.80
C ASP A 318 -21.31 1.90 -18.92
N TRP A 319 -21.21 2.89 -19.81
CA TRP A 319 -20.01 3.71 -19.97
C TRP A 319 -20.36 5.21 -20.03
N THR A 320 -19.45 6.02 -19.50
CA THR A 320 -19.54 7.49 -19.55
C THR A 320 -18.13 8.08 -19.35
N ARG A 321 -17.96 9.40 -19.48
CA ARG A 321 -16.70 10.04 -19.08
C ARG A 321 -16.61 10.13 -17.57
N ARG A 322 -15.42 9.94 -17.01
CA ARG A 322 -15.16 9.99 -15.56
C ARG A 322 -15.68 11.28 -14.93
N LYS A 323 -15.59 12.44 -15.60
CA LYS A 323 -16.14 13.73 -15.10
C LYS A 323 -17.65 13.72 -14.82
N TYR A 324 -18.40 12.79 -15.41
CA TYR A 324 -19.84 12.62 -15.18
C TYR A 324 -20.13 11.59 -14.08
N VAL A 325 -19.11 10.99 -13.46
CA VAL A 325 -19.27 10.04 -12.35
C VAL A 325 -19.09 10.77 -11.03
N ARG A 326 -20.09 10.67 -10.14
CA ARG A 326 -20.08 11.36 -8.84
C ARG A 326 -20.26 10.37 -7.70
N LYS A 327 -19.58 10.62 -6.60
CA LYS A 327 -19.74 9.85 -5.36
C LYS A 327 -20.72 10.56 -4.41
N PRO A 328 -21.85 9.94 -4.03
CA PRO A 328 -22.76 10.53 -3.05
C PRO A 328 -22.10 10.64 -1.67
N ARG A 329 -22.48 11.67 -0.90
CA ARG A 329 -21.97 11.83 0.47
C ARG A 329 -22.41 10.65 1.32
N LYS A 330 -21.46 10.03 2.03
CA LYS A 330 -21.65 8.84 2.90
C LYS A 330 -22.01 7.53 2.18
N ALA A 331 -21.84 7.45 0.86
CA ALA A 331 -22.03 6.19 0.13
C ALA A 331 -20.93 5.16 0.50
N PRO A 332 -21.27 3.84 0.51
CA PRO A 332 -20.29 2.79 0.75
C PRO A 332 -19.20 2.78 -0.34
N PRO A 333 -18.02 2.21 -0.07
CA PRO A 333 -16.95 2.14 -1.05
C PRO A 333 -17.37 1.44 -2.34
N GLY A 334 -17.10 2.06 -3.50
CA GLY A 334 -17.48 1.58 -4.83
C GLY A 334 -18.85 2.04 -5.31
N ALA A 335 -19.65 2.70 -4.46
CA ALA A 335 -20.94 3.24 -4.88
C ALA A 335 -20.77 4.61 -5.55
N VAL A 336 -21.11 4.66 -6.84
CA VAL A 336 -21.06 5.87 -7.67
C VAL A 336 -22.38 6.07 -8.42
N ILE A 337 -22.69 7.33 -8.72
CA ILE A 337 -23.81 7.72 -9.57
C ILE A 337 -23.21 8.27 -10.87
N PRO A 338 -23.29 7.52 -11.98
CA PRO A 338 -22.88 8.00 -13.28
C PRO A 338 -24.00 8.83 -13.93
N GLU A 339 -23.64 9.96 -14.52
CA GLU A 339 -24.51 10.79 -15.36
C GLU A 339 -24.15 10.59 -16.84
N ARG A 340 -25.10 10.87 -17.75
CA ARG A 340 -24.91 10.80 -19.22
C ARG A 340 -24.38 9.44 -19.71
N VAL A 341 -25.00 8.38 -19.21
CA VAL A 341 -24.60 7.00 -19.47
C VAL A 341 -25.04 6.55 -20.85
N SER A 342 -24.16 5.83 -21.53
CA SER A 342 -24.48 5.01 -22.70
C SER A 342 -24.24 3.55 -22.36
N THR A 343 -25.07 2.63 -22.85
CA THR A 343 -24.95 1.20 -22.55
C THR A 343 -24.51 0.44 -23.80
N VAL A 344 -23.54 -0.45 -23.63
CA VAL A 344 -23.12 -1.42 -24.65
C VAL A 344 -23.41 -2.84 -24.16
N PHE A 345 -23.77 -3.72 -25.08
CA PHE A 345 -24.04 -5.12 -24.78
C PHE A 345 -22.85 -5.97 -25.22
N VAL A 346 -22.29 -6.72 -24.28
CA VAL A 346 -21.10 -7.55 -24.54
C VAL A 346 -21.28 -8.95 -23.98
N GLU A 347 -20.66 -9.93 -24.62
CA GLU A 347 -20.57 -11.29 -24.11
C GLU A 347 -19.31 -11.42 -23.26
N PRO A 348 -19.40 -11.96 -22.02
CA PRO A 348 -18.22 -12.15 -21.18
C PRO A 348 -17.31 -13.22 -21.78
N ASP A 349 -16.14 -12.82 -22.29
CA ASP A 349 -15.11 -13.73 -22.77
C ASP A 349 -13.87 -13.66 -21.87
N ALA A 350 -13.63 -14.73 -21.11
CA ALA A 350 -12.45 -14.84 -20.24
C ALA A 350 -11.13 -14.89 -21.03
N ALA A 351 -11.15 -15.32 -22.30
CA ALA A 351 -9.96 -15.35 -23.15
C ALA A 351 -9.47 -13.93 -23.52
N VAL A 352 -10.35 -12.92 -23.47
CA VAL A 352 -9.98 -11.51 -23.67
C VAL A 352 -9.15 -11.00 -22.49
N GLU A 353 -9.42 -11.44 -21.25
CA GLU A 353 -8.62 -11.03 -20.09
C GLU A 353 -7.15 -11.49 -20.20
N GLU A 354 -6.92 -12.69 -20.73
CA GLU A 354 -5.59 -13.26 -20.92
C GLU A 354 -4.84 -12.56 -22.08
N ARG A 355 -5.51 -12.38 -23.21
CA ARG A 355 -4.95 -11.72 -24.41
C ARG A 355 -4.51 -10.27 -24.17
N LEU A 356 -5.26 -9.52 -23.36
CA LEU A 356 -4.97 -8.10 -23.08
C LEU A 356 -3.98 -7.93 -21.91
N ARG A 357 -3.64 -9.01 -21.19
CA ARG A 357 -2.63 -9.02 -20.13
C ARG A 357 -1.22 -9.19 -20.70
N ASP A 358 -1.09 -9.92 -21.80
CA ASP A 358 0.19 -10.26 -22.46
C ASP A 358 0.56 -9.35 -23.63
N SER A 359 -0.21 -8.30 -23.90
CA SER A 359 0.12 -7.31 -24.93
C SER A 359 1.18 -6.34 -24.40
N PRO A 360 2.41 -6.31 -24.98
CA PRO A 360 3.55 -5.53 -24.47
C PRO A 360 3.32 -4.01 -24.44
#